data_AF-A0A8H7KTV3-F1
#
_entry.id   AF-A0A8H7KTV3-F1
#
_cell.length_a   1.000
_cell.length_b   1.000
_cell.length_c   1.000
_cell.angle_alpha   90.00
_cell.angle_beta   90.00
_cell.angle_gamma   90.00
#
_symmetry.space_group_name_H-M   'P 1'
#
loop_
_entity.id
_entity.type
_entity.pdbx_description
1 polymer ?
#
loop_
_entity_poly.entity_id
_entity_poly.type
_entity_poly.pdbx_seq_one_letter_code
_entity_poly.pdbx_strand_id
1 'polypeptide(L)'
;MGRRAKHFTAQAKISASRISSHKWDTSAHGQEIRRMAYLSSHSRKQPNRLPQLVPIPKRLQELAQKPLPASDLFQQAARDPDAVDESDLPVWDHAPPYASAPPPETEEEARFTRNLVDVMHGRRLRVSKVRRRARMEVGMRIAVGELREMLAVQLREHLDNWMELDALVGEYEDCERHLMMAQNLLQWSARETLQLRVELEAARGGLQSYTDLYHSYYTQ
;
A
#
# COMPACT_ATOMS: atom_id res chain seq x y z
N MET A 1 54.14 -20.11 -38.80
CA MET A 1 54.82 -19.23 -37.81
C MET A 1 54.40 -19.64 -36.41
N GLY A 2 55.28 -20.31 -35.65
CA GLY A 2 54.97 -20.83 -34.32
C GLY A 2 55.06 -19.74 -33.23
N ARG A 3 54.04 -19.65 -32.36
CA ARG A 3 54.06 -18.75 -31.20
C ARG A 3 55.11 -19.25 -30.19
N ARG A 4 56.20 -18.49 -30.00
CA ARG A 4 57.20 -18.75 -28.95
C ARG A 4 56.59 -18.58 -27.56
N ALA A 5 56.93 -19.48 -26.64
CA ALA A 5 56.54 -19.38 -25.24
C ALA A 5 57.17 -18.12 -24.60
N LYS A 6 56.35 -17.30 -23.93
CA LYS A 6 56.80 -16.04 -23.30
C LYS A 6 57.64 -16.24 -22.04
N HIS A 7 57.55 -17.41 -21.39
CA HIS A 7 58.29 -17.74 -20.18
C HIS A 7 58.78 -19.19 -20.28
N PHE A 8 60.10 -19.39 -20.18
CA PHE A 8 60.73 -20.71 -20.33
C PHE A 8 60.95 -21.43 -19.00
N THR A 9 60.68 -20.78 -17.86
CA THR A 9 60.81 -21.38 -16.52
C THR A 9 59.64 -20.98 -15.62
N ALA A 10 59.30 -21.85 -14.66
CA ALA A 10 58.24 -21.59 -13.68
C ALA A 10 58.54 -20.34 -12.83
N GLN A 11 59.81 -20.13 -12.49
CA GLN A 11 60.27 -18.97 -11.73
C GLN A 11 60.09 -17.66 -12.51
N ALA A 12 60.34 -17.66 -13.83
CA ALA A 12 60.11 -16.51 -14.70
C ALA A 12 58.61 -16.18 -14.84
N LYS A 13 57.73 -17.19 -14.78
CA LYS A 13 56.28 -16.97 -14.79
C LYS A 13 55.80 -16.34 -13.48
N ILE A 14 56.32 -16.80 -12.34
CA ILE A 14 55.98 -16.26 -11.01
C ILE A 14 56.49 -14.82 -10.86
N SER A 15 57.72 -14.52 -11.27
CA SER A 15 58.25 -13.16 -11.19
C SER A 15 57.51 -12.20 -12.12
N ALA A 16 57.18 -12.61 -13.35
CA ALA A 16 56.38 -11.81 -14.27
C ALA A 16 54.97 -11.52 -13.72
N SER A 17 54.34 -12.51 -13.09
CA SER A 17 53.03 -12.35 -12.43
C SER A 17 53.09 -11.37 -11.25
N ARG A 18 54.15 -11.41 -10.44
CA ARG A 18 54.36 -10.44 -9.36
C ARG A 18 54.56 -9.03 -9.89
N ILE A 19 55.35 -8.87 -10.96
CA ILE A 19 55.58 -7.56 -11.59
C ILE A 19 54.29 -7.02 -12.23
N SER A 20 53.50 -7.86 -12.90
CA SER A 20 52.22 -7.42 -13.47
C SER A 20 51.19 -7.06 -12.39
N SER A 21 51.14 -7.82 -11.29
CA SER A 21 50.29 -7.51 -10.14
C SER A 21 50.70 -6.17 -9.53
N HIS A 22 51.99 -5.98 -9.26
CA HIS A 22 52.49 -4.73 -8.70
C HIS A 22 52.22 -3.54 -9.64
N LYS A 23 52.44 -3.69 -10.95
CA LYS A 23 52.12 -2.65 -11.94
C LYS A 23 50.63 -2.30 -11.93
N TRP A 24 49.77 -3.30 -11.83
CA TRP A 24 48.32 -3.09 -11.75
C TRP A 24 47.94 -2.36 -10.47
N ASP A 25 48.47 -2.80 -9.33
CA ASP A 25 48.27 -2.19 -8.02
C ASP A 25 48.79 -0.74 -7.94
N THR A 26 49.82 -0.38 -8.70
CA THR A 26 50.32 1.01 -8.72
C THR A 26 49.63 1.91 -9.75
N SER A 27 48.83 1.35 -10.65
CA SER A 27 48.19 2.15 -11.71
C SER A 27 46.97 2.93 -11.17
N ALA A 28 46.69 4.09 -11.77
CA ALA A 28 45.54 4.92 -11.43
C ALA A 28 44.20 4.15 -11.55
N HIS A 29 44.07 3.33 -12.60
CA HIS A 29 42.87 2.52 -12.80
C HIS A 29 42.70 1.44 -11.72
N GLY A 30 43.79 0.91 -11.15
CA GLY A 30 43.75 -0.17 -10.15
C GLY A 30 43.55 0.33 -8.74
N GLN A 31 44.03 1.54 -8.50
CA GLN A 31 43.66 2.29 -7.31
C GLN A 31 42.17 2.69 -7.36
N GLU A 32 41.66 3.14 -8.51
CA GLU A 32 40.25 3.52 -8.66
C GLU A 32 39.30 2.32 -8.50
N ILE A 33 39.59 1.17 -9.12
CA ILE A 33 38.76 -0.03 -8.94
C ILE A 33 38.78 -0.52 -7.47
N ARG A 34 39.93 -0.47 -6.79
CA ARG A 34 39.99 -0.81 -5.35
C ARG A 34 39.28 0.22 -4.49
N ARG A 35 39.35 1.50 -4.83
CA ARG A 35 38.59 2.57 -4.16
C ARG A 35 37.10 2.36 -4.33
N MET A 36 36.63 2.00 -5.53
CA MET A 36 35.24 1.66 -5.80
C MET A 36 34.78 0.40 -5.06
N ALA A 37 35.61 -0.64 -4.99
CA ALA A 37 35.34 -1.84 -4.21
C ALA A 37 35.34 -1.57 -2.69
N TYR A 38 36.24 -0.70 -2.22
CA TYR A 38 36.30 -0.24 -0.83
C TYR A 38 35.06 0.60 -0.49
N LEU A 39 34.68 1.55 -1.35
CA LEU A 39 33.44 2.34 -1.19
C LEU A 39 32.20 1.45 -1.27
N SER A 40 32.18 0.41 -2.10
CA SER A 40 31.07 -0.54 -2.19
C SER A 40 30.95 -1.43 -0.94
N SER A 41 32.07 -1.80 -0.33
CA SER A 41 32.12 -2.63 0.89
C SER A 41 32.00 -1.84 2.20
N HIS A 42 32.44 -0.58 2.22
CA HIS A 42 32.38 0.33 3.37
C HIS A 42 31.25 1.35 3.28
N SER A 43 30.53 1.43 2.17
CA SER A 43 29.17 1.95 2.17
C SER A 43 28.39 1.02 3.06
N ARG A 44 28.20 1.44 4.32
CA ARG A 44 27.28 0.84 5.27
C ARG A 44 25.92 0.80 4.57
N LYS A 45 25.63 -0.30 3.87
CA LYS A 45 24.27 -0.81 3.82
C LYS A 45 23.89 -0.90 5.27
N GLN A 46 23.10 0.05 5.75
CA GLN A 46 22.52 -0.07 7.08
C GLN A 46 21.97 -1.49 7.17
N PRO A 47 22.16 -2.20 8.29
CA PRO A 47 21.50 -3.48 8.48
C PRO A 47 20.05 -3.25 8.07
N ASN A 48 19.56 -4.10 7.17
CA ASN A 48 18.26 -4.05 6.52
C ASN A 48 17.17 -4.18 7.60
N ARG A 49 17.07 -3.20 8.48
CA ARG A 49 16.00 -3.04 9.46
C ARG A 49 14.83 -2.71 8.58
N LEU A 50 14.01 -3.72 8.31
CA LEU A 50 12.68 -3.55 7.75
C LEU A 50 12.09 -2.31 8.44
N PRO A 51 11.64 -1.29 7.67
CA PRO A 51 11.11 -0.07 8.25
C PRO A 51 10.10 -0.45 9.31
N GLN A 52 10.25 0.13 10.51
CA GLN A 52 9.30 -0.12 11.58
C GLN A 52 7.92 0.24 11.07
N LEU A 53 7.01 -0.69 11.29
CA LEU A 53 5.63 -0.56 10.87
C LEU A 53 5.00 0.67 11.54
N VAL A 54 4.43 1.57 10.73
CA VAL A 54 3.85 2.84 11.21
C VAL A 54 2.77 2.54 12.26
N PRO A 55 2.77 3.21 13.43
CA PRO A 55 1.72 3.03 14.43
C PRO A 55 0.35 3.42 13.88
N ILE A 56 -0.67 2.58 14.12
CA ILE A 56 -2.05 2.87 13.70
C ILE A 56 -2.79 3.55 14.87
N PRO A 57 -3.40 4.74 14.66
CA PRO A 57 -4.18 5.42 15.70
C PRO A 57 -5.34 4.56 16.23
N LYS A 58 -5.64 4.66 17.53
CA LYS A 58 -6.70 3.88 18.17
C LYS A 58 -8.08 4.16 17.55
N ARG A 59 -8.41 5.43 17.31
CA ARG A 59 -9.66 5.85 16.67
C ARG A 59 -9.85 5.21 15.28
N LEU A 60 -8.77 5.11 14.50
CA LEU A 60 -8.78 4.43 13.20
C LEU A 60 -9.16 2.95 13.37
N GLN A 61 -8.54 2.25 14.33
CA GLN A 61 -8.86 0.84 14.60
C GLN A 61 -10.32 0.66 15.02
N GLU A 62 -10.81 1.51 15.92
CA GLU A 62 -12.20 1.49 16.40
C GLU A 62 -13.20 1.70 15.26
N LEU A 63 -12.94 2.67 14.36
CA LEU A 63 -13.78 2.92 13.18
C LEU A 63 -13.75 1.76 12.18
N ALA A 64 -12.57 1.21 11.90
CA ALA A 64 -12.42 0.11 10.96
C ALA A 64 -13.17 -1.17 11.39
N GLN A 65 -13.29 -1.39 12.71
CA GLN A 65 -13.91 -2.57 13.31
C GLN A 65 -15.43 -2.44 13.52
N LYS A 66 -16.04 -1.29 13.24
CA LYS A 66 -17.50 -1.14 13.32
C LYS A 66 -18.19 -2.24 12.48
N PRO A 67 -19.34 -2.78 12.89
CA PRO A 67 -20.08 -3.72 12.04
C PRO A 67 -20.53 -3.04 10.74
N LEU A 68 -20.62 -3.81 9.67
CA LEU A 68 -21.31 -3.35 8.45
C LEU A 68 -22.83 -3.47 8.66
N PRO A 69 -23.64 -2.67 7.97
CA PRO A 69 -25.09 -2.83 7.99
C PRO A 69 -25.51 -4.23 7.51
N ALA A 70 -26.68 -4.68 7.96
CA ALA A 70 -27.27 -5.96 7.55
C ALA A 70 -28.54 -5.78 6.69
N SER A 71 -28.89 -4.53 6.35
CA SER A 71 -30.11 -4.21 5.60
C SER A 71 -30.09 -4.75 4.18
N ASP A 72 -31.28 -4.94 3.60
CA ASP A 72 -31.42 -5.43 2.23
C ASP A 72 -30.80 -4.47 1.21
N LEU A 73 -30.93 -3.16 1.42
CA LEU A 73 -30.31 -2.15 0.56
C LEU A 73 -28.78 -2.25 0.54
N PHE A 74 -28.17 -2.44 1.72
CA PHE A 74 -26.73 -2.70 1.81
C PHE A 74 -26.36 -3.95 1.00
N GLN A 75 -27.10 -5.05 1.17
CA GLN A 75 -26.81 -6.31 0.48
C GLN A 75 -26.95 -6.20 -1.04
N GLN A 76 -27.97 -5.47 -1.51
CA GLN A 76 -28.20 -5.21 -2.93
C GLN A 76 -27.01 -4.42 -3.52
N ALA A 77 -26.69 -3.26 -2.96
CA ALA A 77 -25.60 -2.41 -3.43
C ALA A 77 -24.21 -3.08 -3.30
N ALA A 78 -24.03 -3.97 -2.32
CA ALA A 78 -22.79 -4.73 -2.14
C ALA A 78 -22.56 -5.81 -3.20
N ARG A 79 -23.64 -6.34 -3.79
CA ARG A 79 -23.58 -7.47 -4.74
C ARG A 79 -23.53 -7.00 -6.18
N ASP A 80 -24.37 -6.03 -6.53
CA ASP A 80 -24.63 -5.67 -7.92
C ASP A 80 -24.69 -4.15 -8.10
N PRO A 81 -23.84 -3.55 -8.97
CA PRO A 81 -23.94 -2.12 -9.30
C PRO A 81 -25.28 -1.72 -9.91
N ASP A 82 -26.01 -2.65 -10.54
CA ASP A 82 -27.26 -2.34 -11.27
C ASP A 82 -28.51 -2.54 -10.39
N ALA A 83 -28.36 -3.02 -9.15
CA ALA A 83 -29.48 -3.27 -8.23
C ALA A 83 -30.06 -1.98 -7.61
N VAL A 84 -29.26 -0.91 -7.53
CA VAL A 84 -29.66 0.41 -7.03
C VAL A 84 -29.09 1.46 -7.98
N ASP A 85 -29.84 2.53 -8.23
CA ASP A 85 -29.30 3.66 -9.00
C ASP A 85 -28.20 4.38 -8.20
N GLU A 86 -26.95 4.23 -8.65
CA GLU A 86 -25.77 4.83 -8.04
C GLU A 86 -25.28 6.10 -8.77
N SER A 87 -26.02 6.61 -9.76
CA SER A 87 -25.57 7.69 -10.66
C SER A 87 -25.11 8.97 -9.94
N ASP A 88 -25.84 9.37 -8.89
CA ASP A 88 -25.56 10.57 -8.10
C ASP A 88 -24.66 10.32 -6.88
N LEU A 89 -24.30 9.06 -6.59
CA LEU A 89 -23.48 8.72 -5.43
C LEU A 89 -22.01 9.18 -5.47
N PRO A 90 -21.35 9.41 -6.62
CA PRO A 90 -19.95 9.86 -6.64
C PRO A 90 -19.67 11.15 -5.86
N VAL A 91 -20.67 12.01 -5.67
CA VAL A 91 -20.53 13.23 -4.85
C VAL A 91 -20.05 12.93 -3.42
N TRP A 92 -20.37 11.74 -2.90
CA TRP A 92 -20.04 11.30 -1.54
C TRP A 92 -18.70 10.56 -1.44
N ASP A 93 -18.00 10.35 -2.54
CA ASP A 93 -16.66 9.73 -2.53
C ASP A 93 -15.56 10.72 -2.16
N HIS A 94 -15.86 12.01 -2.19
CA HIS A 94 -14.94 13.09 -1.88
C HIS A 94 -15.07 13.54 -0.42
N ALA A 95 -13.99 14.11 0.11
CA ALA A 95 -14.02 14.75 1.42
C ALA A 95 -15.02 15.93 1.41
N PRO A 96 -15.69 16.22 2.55
CA PRO A 96 -16.50 17.44 2.66
C PRO A 96 -15.67 18.71 2.39
N PRO A 97 -16.29 19.87 2.12
CA PRO A 97 -17.73 20.13 2.14
C PRO A 97 -18.47 19.63 0.91
N TYR A 98 -19.73 19.20 1.10
CA TYR A 98 -20.59 18.76 0.01
C TYR A 98 -21.40 19.91 -0.58
N ALA A 99 -21.53 19.94 -1.91
CA ALA A 99 -22.21 21.03 -2.63
C ALA A 99 -23.75 20.93 -2.60
N SER A 100 -24.33 19.86 -2.07
CA SER A 100 -25.77 19.66 -2.01
C SER A 100 -26.43 20.59 -0.98
N ALA A 101 -27.64 21.05 -1.29
CA ALA A 101 -28.43 21.81 -0.32
C ALA A 101 -28.86 20.90 0.86
N PRO A 102 -28.95 21.44 2.08
CA PRO A 102 -29.52 20.73 3.22
C PRO A 102 -30.94 20.24 2.92
N PRO A 103 -31.26 18.97 3.20
CA PRO A 103 -32.63 18.47 3.05
C PRO A 103 -33.56 19.08 4.10
N PRO A 104 -34.89 19.09 3.86
CA PRO A 104 -35.85 19.48 4.88
C PRO A 104 -35.85 18.47 6.04
N GLU A 105 -36.04 18.98 7.27
CA GLU A 105 -36.09 18.17 8.50
C GLU A 105 -37.43 17.40 8.59
N THR A 106 -37.54 16.31 7.85
CA THR A 106 -38.71 15.42 7.83
C THR A 106 -38.31 13.98 8.14
N GLU A 107 -39.26 13.17 8.63
CA GLU A 107 -39.00 11.76 8.92
C GLU A 107 -38.68 10.97 7.63
N GLU A 108 -39.29 11.34 6.51
CA GLU A 108 -39.02 10.76 5.20
C GLU A 108 -37.57 10.99 4.77
N GLU A 109 -37.06 12.22 4.91
CA GLU A 109 -35.67 12.56 4.57
C GLU A 109 -34.66 11.91 5.51
N ALA A 110 -34.99 11.78 6.80
CA ALA A 110 -34.17 11.04 7.76
C ALA A 110 -34.10 9.55 7.39
N ARG A 111 -35.22 8.94 6.98
CA ARG A 111 -35.25 7.55 6.49
C ARG A 111 -34.46 7.40 5.18
N PHE A 112 -34.61 8.34 4.26
CA PHE A 112 -33.84 8.36 3.02
C PHE A 112 -32.34 8.42 3.30
N THR A 113 -31.92 9.29 4.23
CA THR A 113 -30.51 9.45 4.61
C THR A 113 -29.93 8.16 5.21
N ARG A 114 -30.68 7.46 6.08
CA ARG A 114 -30.26 6.14 6.59
C ARG A 114 -30.09 5.11 5.47
N ASN A 115 -31.05 5.05 4.55
CA ASN A 115 -31.00 4.16 3.39
C ASN A 115 -29.79 4.48 2.49
N LEU A 116 -29.50 5.77 2.27
CA LEU A 116 -28.35 6.24 1.50
C LEU A 116 -27.03 5.76 2.14
N VAL A 117 -26.89 5.84 3.46
CA VAL A 117 -25.70 5.35 4.18
C VAL A 117 -25.51 3.85 4.00
N ASP A 118 -26.59 3.07 4.04
CA ASP A 118 -26.56 1.62 3.81
C ASP A 118 -26.10 1.28 2.38
N VAL A 119 -26.68 1.95 1.38
CA VAL A 119 -26.26 1.83 -0.03
C VAL A 119 -24.78 2.17 -0.18
N MET A 120 -24.32 3.25 0.46
CA MET A 120 -22.93 3.68 0.40
C MET A 120 -21.98 2.71 1.10
N HIS A 121 -22.40 2.04 2.18
CA HIS A 121 -21.65 0.91 2.72
C HIS A 121 -21.54 -0.25 1.71
N GLY A 122 -22.63 -0.60 1.03
CA GLY A 122 -22.64 -1.68 0.05
C GLY A 122 -21.71 -1.39 -1.13
N ARG A 123 -21.91 -0.24 -1.77
CA ARG A 123 -21.09 0.24 -2.88
C ARG A 123 -19.60 0.27 -2.53
N ARG A 124 -19.23 0.85 -1.38
CA ARG A 124 -17.83 0.94 -0.96
C ARG A 124 -17.23 -0.44 -0.65
N LEU A 125 -17.99 -1.37 -0.08
CA LEU A 125 -17.54 -2.75 0.08
C LEU A 125 -17.22 -3.40 -1.27
N ARG A 126 -18.10 -3.23 -2.25
CA ARG A 126 -17.92 -3.76 -3.60
C ARG A 126 -16.68 -3.18 -4.27
N VAL A 127 -16.54 -1.85 -4.27
CA VAL A 127 -15.37 -1.15 -4.83
C VAL A 127 -14.06 -1.55 -4.12
N SER A 128 -14.08 -1.62 -2.78
CA SER A 128 -12.95 -2.06 -1.95
C SER A 128 -12.48 -3.47 -2.34
N LYS A 129 -13.41 -4.43 -2.45
CA LYS A 129 -13.10 -5.81 -2.85
C LYS A 129 -12.43 -5.87 -4.22
N VAL A 130 -12.92 -5.10 -5.19
CA VAL A 130 -12.34 -5.04 -6.55
C VAL A 130 -10.93 -4.45 -6.52
N ARG A 131 -10.75 -3.29 -5.86
CA ARG A 131 -9.43 -2.63 -5.73
C ARG A 131 -8.42 -3.54 -5.03
N ARG A 132 -8.83 -4.15 -3.92
CA ARG A 132 -7.99 -5.10 -3.17
C ARG A 132 -7.58 -6.29 -4.03
N ARG A 133 -8.54 -6.92 -4.71
CA ARG A 133 -8.25 -8.07 -5.58
C ARG A 133 -7.22 -7.70 -6.65
N ALA A 134 -7.44 -6.58 -7.34
CA ALA A 134 -6.52 -6.10 -8.37
C ALA A 134 -5.11 -5.84 -7.81
N ARG A 135 -5.00 -5.18 -6.64
CA ARG A 135 -3.71 -4.98 -5.97
C ARG A 135 -3.03 -6.29 -5.62
N MET A 136 -3.74 -7.23 -5.01
CA MET A 136 -3.15 -8.51 -4.59
C MET A 136 -2.70 -9.35 -5.78
N GLU A 137 -3.45 -9.32 -6.89
CA GLU A 137 -3.07 -9.99 -8.13
C GLU A 137 -1.79 -9.40 -8.75
N VAL A 138 -1.61 -8.07 -8.68
CA VAL A 138 -0.34 -7.42 -9.05
C VAL A 138 0.76 -7.79 -8.06
N GLY A 139 0.47 -7.76 -6.76
CA GLY A 139 1.42 -8.04 -5.69
C GLY A 139 2.03 -9.44 -5.74
N MET A 140 1.25 -10.43 -6.20
CA MET A 140 1.73 -11.81 -6.40
C MET A 140 2.70 -11.97 -7.58
N ARG A 141 2.81 -10.97 -8.47
CA ARG A 141 3.63 -11.04 -9.69
C ARG A 141 4.96 -10.29 -9.58
N ILE A 142 5.17 -9.55 -8.50
CA ILE A 142 6.36 -8.71 -8.29
C ILE A 142 7.26 -9.29 -7.20
N ALA A 143 8.50 -8.80 -7.10
CA ALA A 143 9.41 -9.25 -6.06
C ALA A 143 8.86 -8.85 -4.67
N VAL A 144 9.07 -9.70 -3.66
CA VAL A 144 8.58 -9.43 -2.29
C VAL A 144 9.11 -8.09 -1.73
N GLY A 145 10.32 -7.69 -2.11
CA GLY A 145 10.86 -6.38 -1.76
C GLY A 145 10.03 -5.23 -2.33
N GLU A 146 9.70 -5.30 -3.62
CA GLU A 146 8.88 -4.31 -4.34
C GLU A 146 7.45 -4.27 -3.79
N LEU A 147 6.87 -5.44 -3.48
CA LEU A 147 5.56 -5.55 -2.85
C LEU A 147 5.51 -4.83 -1.50
N ARG A 148 6.52 -5.05 -0.65
CA ARG A 148 6.61 -4.39 0.66
C ARG A 148 6.74 -2.88 0.52
N GLU A 149 7.54 -2.42 -0.43
CA GLU A 149 7.72 -0.98 -0.69
C GLU A 149 6.43 -0.34 -1.18
N MET A 150 5.77 -0.95 -2.19
CA MET A 150 4.48 -0.50 -2.71
C MET A 150 3.43 -0.39 -1.60
N LEU A 151 3.26 -1.45 -0.79
CA LEU A 151 2.29 -1.45 0.32
C LEU A 151 2.66 -0.44 1.41
N ALA A 152 3.94 -0.24 1.71
CA ALA A 152 4.38 0.74 2.70
C ALA A 152 4.19 2.19 2.22
N VAL A 153 4.32 2.47 0.92
CA VAL A 153 3.98 3.78 0.34
C VAL A 153 2.47 4.01 0.43
N GLN A 154 1.67 3.07 -0.05
CA GLN A 154 0.20 3.18 -0.02
C GLN A 154 -0.33 3.29 1.41
N LEU A 155 0.20 2.51 2.36
CA LEU A 155 -0.21 2.59 3.76
C LEU A 155 0.04 3.98 4.37
N ARG A 156 1.17 4.61 4.05
CA ARG A 156 1.49 5.97 4.54
C ARG A 156 0.55 6.99 3.93
N GLU A 157 0.38 6.96 2.61
CA GLU A 157 -0.55 7.86 1.91
C GLU A 157 -1.98 7.74 2.45
N HIS A 158 -2.48 6.51 2.65
CA HIS A 158 -3.79 6.28 3.24
C HIS A 158 -3.90 6.76 4.69
N LEU A 159 -2.85 6.59 5.49
CA LEU A 159 -2.84 7.05 6.87
C LEU A 159 -2.85 8.58 6.94
N ASP A 160 -2.03 9.25 6.13
CA ASP A 160 -1.97 10.72 6.06
C ASP A 160 -3.34 11.28 5.60
N ASN A 161 -3.90 10.74 4.51
CA ASN A 161 -5.23 11.09 4.04
C ASN A 161 -6.32 10.84 5.08
N TRP A 162 -6.22 9.74 5.84
CA TRP A 162 -7.17 9.45 6.92
C TRP A 162 -7.06 10.48 8.05
N MET A 163 -5.85 10.87 8.44
CA MET A 163 -5.64 11.87 9.49
C MET A 163 -6.20 13.24 9.09
N GLU A 164 -5.97 13.67 7.85
CA GLU A 164 -6.53 14.90 7.31
C GLU A 164 -8.06 14.86 7.30
N LEU A 165 -8.63 13.74 6.85
CA LEU A 165 -10.08 13.54 6.86
C LEU A 165 -10.66 13.48 8.28
N ASP A 166 -9.97 12.85 9.23
CA ASP A 166 -10.41 12.74 10.63
C ASP A 166 -10.47 14.11 11.31
N ALA A 167 -9.48 14.97 11.04
CA ALA A 167 -9.47 16.35 11.50
C ALA A 167 -10.63 17.14 10.87
N LEU A 168 -10.77 17.06 9.55
CA LEU A 168 -11.82 17.74 8.81
C LEU A 168 -13.22 17.34 9.31
N VAL A 169 -13.49 16.05 9.46
CA VAL A 169 -14.78 15.54 9.95
C VAL A 169 -15.02 15.88 11.43
N GLY A 170 -13.95 16.02 12.22
CA GLY A 170 -14.05 16.45 13.62
C GLY A 170 -14.51 17.89 13.80
N GLU A 171 -14.20 18.77 12.85
CA GLU A 171 -14.58 20.19 12.83
C GLU A 171 -15.77 20.48 11.91
N TYR A 172 -16.27 19.45 11.20
CA TYR A 172 -17.31 19.64 10.20
C TYR A 172 -18.66 19.86 10.87
N GLU A 173 -19.22 21.06 10.69
CA GLU A 173 -20.57 21.44 11.13
C GLU A 173 -21.44 21.68 9.89
N ASP A 174 -22.35 20.75 9.60
CA ASP A 174 -23.26 20.81 8.47
C ASP A 174 -24.53 20.00 8.80
N CYS A 175 -25.45 19.85 7.85
CA CYS A 175 -26.66 19.06 8.03
C CYS A 175 -26.36 17.58 8.33
N GLU A 176 -27.30 16.92 9.00
CA GLU A 176 -27.16 15.53 9.45
C GLU A 176 -26.71 14.58 8.33
N ARG A 177 -27.27 14.73 7.13
CA ARG A 177 -26.90 13.94 5.95
C ARG A 177 -25.42 14.06 5.63
N HIS A 178 -24.91 15.28 5.55
CA HIS A 178 -23.51 15.54 5.23
C HIS A 178 -22.58 14.94 6.29
N LEU A 179 -22.94 15.08 7.57
CA LEU A 179 -22.20 14.46 8.68
C LEU A 179 -22.17 12.94 8.56
N MET A 180 -23.31 12.30 8.30
CA MET A 180 -23.39 10.84 8.15
C MET A 180 -22.56 10.36 6.94
N MET A 181 -22.59 11.08 5.83
CA MET A 181 -21.81 10.76 4.64
C MET A 181 -20.31 10.92 4.86
N ALA A 182 -19.89 11.98 5.54
CA ALA A 182 -18.50 12.21 5.90
C ALA A 182 -17.98 11.15 6.88
N GLN A 183 -18.78 10.76 7.88
CA GLN A 183 -18.46 9.68 8.80
C GLN A 183 -18.37 8.32 8.10
N ASN A 184 -19.27 8.05 7.14
CA ASN A 184 -19.21 6.85 6.31
C ASN A 184 -17.89 6.81 5.52
N LEU A 185 -17.49 7.92 4.89
CA LEU A 185 -16.21 8.05 4.19
C LEU A 185 -15.02 7.80 5.11
N LEU A 186 -15.00 8.44 6.28
CA LEU A 186 -13.95 8.28 7.29
C LEU A 186 -13.82 6.83 7.77
N GLN A 187 -14.96 6.16 8.04
CA GLN A 187 -14.98 4.75 8.42
C GLN A 187 -14.39 3.85 7.33
N TRP A 188 -14.69 4.11 6.06
CA TRP A 188 -14.15 3.31 4.96
C TRP A 188 -12.67 3.59 4.69
N SER A 189 -12.21 4.83 4.83
CA SER A 189 -10.79 5.17 4.78
C SER A 189 -10.01 4.42 5.89
N ALA A 190 -10.58 4.32 7.09
CA ALA A 190 -10.01 3.53 8.18
C ALA A 190 -9.90 2.03 7.83
N ARG A 191 -10.94 1.45 7.22
CA ARG A 191 -10.93 0.04 6.78
C ARG A 191 -9.86 -0.23 5.72
N GLU A 192 -9.74 0.61 4.71
CA GLU A 192 -8.71 0.46 3.66
C GLU A 192 -7.30 0.52 4.27
N THR A 193 -7.06 1.49 5.16
CA THR A 193 -5.78 1.62 5.86
C THR A 193 -5.44 0.38 6.66
N LEU A 194 -6.39 -0.18 7.40
CA LEU A 194 -6.18 -1.41 8.17
C LEU A 194 -5.96 -2.63 7.27
N GLN A 195 -6.64 -2.70 6.12
CA GLN A 195 -6.43 -3.78 5.16
C GLN A 195 -5.02 -3.73 4.56
N LEU A 196 -4.55 -2.55 4.13
CA LEU A 196 -3.18 -2.36 3.65
C LEU A 196 -2.16 -2.75 4.72
N ARG A 197 -2.47 -2.47 5.98
CA ARG A 197 -1.63 -2.88 7.11
C ARG A 197 -1.52 -4.41 7.22
N VAL A 198 -2.64 -5.12 7.16
CA VAL A 198 -2.67 -6.60 7.20
C VAL A 198 -1.91 -7.18 6.01
N GLU A 199 -2.12 -6.63 4.81
CA GLU A 199 -1.39 -7.02 3.60
C GLU A 199 0.12 -6.83 3.74
N LEU A 200 0.57 -5.68 4.29
CA LEU A 200 1.98 -5.41 4.52
C LEU A 200 2.59 -6.37 5.55
N GLU A 201 1.85 -6.70 6.62
CA GLU A 201 2.28 -7.69 7.60
C GLU A 201 2.45 -9.08 6.98
N ALA A 202 1.51 -9.52 6.14
CA ALA A 202 1.64 -10.75 5.38
C ALA A 202 2.85 -10.72 4.44
N ALA A 203 3.06 -9.63 3.70
CA ALA A 203 4.22 -9.47 2.82
C ALA A 203 5.56 -9.48 3.59
N ARG A 204 5.60 -9.01 4.85
CA ARG A 204 6.76 -9.12 5.75
C ARG A 204 7.04 -10.58 6.14
N GLY A 205 6.01 -11.41 6.27
CA GLY A 205 6.13 -12.87 6.41
C GLY A 205 6.70 -13.57 5.19
N GLY A 206 6.52 -12.98 4.00
CA GLY A 206 7.05 -13.48 2.72
C GLY A 206 5.95 -13.65 1.68
N LEU A 207 6.32 -14.11 0.47
CA LEU A 207 5.35 -14.28 -0.62
C LEU A 207 4.26 -15.28 -0.28
N GLN A 208 4.64 -16.42 0.34
CA GLN A 208 3.70 -17.47 0.71
C GLN A 208 2.60 -16.93 1.63
N SER A 209 2.98 -16.19 2.68
CA SER A 209 2.03 -15.60 3.62
C SER A 209 1.07 -14.61 2.96
N TYR A 210 1.55 -13.85 1.97
CA TYR A 210 0.71 -12.96 1.18
C TYR A 210 -0.25 -13.74 0.26
N THR A 211 0.21 -14.81 -0.35
CA THR A 211 -0.61 -15.72 -1.17
C THR A 211 -1.67 -16.44 -0.33
N ASP A 212 -1.32 -16.91 0.87
CA ASP A 212 -2.28 -17.53 1.79
C ASP A 212 -3.39 -16.53 2.20
N LEU A 213 -3.00 -15.28 2.45
CA LEU A 213 -3.95 -14.20 2.70
C LEU A 213 -4.89 -13.98 1.51
N TYR A 214 -4.36 -13.95 0.28
CA TYR A 214 -5.19 -13.86 -0.94
C TYR A 214 -6.21 -14.99 -0.99
N HIS A 215 -5.77 -16.24 -0.76
CA HIS A 215 -6.66 -17.38 -0.82
C HIS A 215 -7.75 -17.35 0.24
N SER A 216 -7.45 -16.84 1.44
CA SER A 216 -8.43 -16.67 2.51
C SER A 216 -9.59 -15.74 2.13
N TYR A 217 -9.37 -14.79 1.21
CA TYR A 217 -10.38 -13.83 0.80
C TYR A 217 -11.21 -14.25 -0.42
N TYR A 218 -10.68 -15.12 -1.29
CA TYR A 218 -11.22 -15.32 -2.63
C TYR A 218 -11.42 -16.78 -3.06
N THR A 219 -11.13 -17.76 -2.19
CA THR A 219 -11.21 -19.20 -2.52
C THR A 219 -12.24 -19.98 -1.70
N GLN A 220 -13.22 -19.29 -1.09
CA GLN A 220 -14.39 -19.90 -0.45
C GLN A 220 -15.55 -19.96 -1.44
#